data_AF-A0A9D8D0C7-F1
#
_entry.id   AF-A0A9D8D0C7-F1
#
_cell.length_a   1.000
_cell.length_b   1.000
_cell.length_c   1.000
_cell.angle_alpha   90.00
_cell.angle_beta   90.00
_cell.angle_gamma   90.00
#
_symmetry.space_group_name_H-M   'P 1'
#
loop_
_entity.id
_entity.type
_entity.pdbx_description
1 polymer ?
#
loop_
_entity_poly.entity_id
_entity_poly.type
_entity_poly.pdbx_seq_one_letter_code
_entity_poly.pdbx_strand_id
1 'polypeptide(L)'
;MAEPNLVRRLTTIMDIDVVGFSTMSARDEEHALGLLGSRLQTAQRLIGDRRGRVFKLTGDGLLAEFASPVEAVRAALEIQEAMRSANGRAEPNDQLMLRIGVNLGDVVESGSDLLGDAVNVAARLEAIADPDGVCVSAAVYEQIEGKLALAVEDIGEQHVKNIPRAIHAYRLATGEGRPKASSASRSTSLSQRSRLPIAIGTIAVVSILALAGGWLLHKRTDAGPPPLAAAATPLPATAVASQPSLPRPPATATLAPVPNAGPASVARIYSAEDVPFVPDWRRRRLEEYAQAEDAKALAINVRGWFGMTTRRIDFATARREALQECKAAVEREVRIPREFDHCMIYAVGNDVVWSFRPPVMPPPPYVPAAKLSPPVKLDPATVPLVAAAAHDNIAEHYMKSTRPRALVLGRGHFEWSSPSDTATDAIRRNLQICGHIRGRPCLVYAVEDQVIVRVPRTHRAVDIVTPQDFIHLDSAQRAAIEHYLIADDWRAIAMASNGHIGIVSARASEAAAVADALAECARLGGIQCKVISVGPFLVAPQ
;
A
#
# COMPACT_ATOMS: atom_id res chain seq x y z
N MET A 1 8.94 -20.85 15.93
CA MET A 1 8.68 -19.60 15.19
C MET A 1 7.76 -18.85 16.11
N ALA A 2 8.20 -17.77 16.75
CA ALA A 2 7.59 -17.18 17.95
C ALA A 2 6.10 -16.80 17.77
N GLU A 3 5.49 -16.14 18.75
CA GLU A 3 4.49 -15.10 18.44
C GLU A 3 4.89 -14.41 17.10
N PRO A 4 3.94 -13.97 16.26
CA PRO A 4 4.26 -13.66 14.88
C PRO A 4 5.18 -12.43 14.64
N ASN A 5 5.63 -11.59 15.57
CA ASN A 5 5.33 -11.34 17.00
C ASN A 5 4.41 -10.14 17.04
N LEU A 6 3.27 -10.21 17.76
CA LEU A 6 2.34 -9.08 17.90
C LEU A 6 2.92 -8.06 18.88
N VAL A 7 4.12 -7.58 18.55
CA VAL A 7 4.91 -6.60 19.27
C VAL A 7 4.16 -5.28 19.18
N ARG A 8 3.23 -5.14 20.12
CA ARG A 8 2.70 -3.85 20.54
C ARG A 8 3.87 -3.06 21.09
N ARG A 9 4.41 -2.21 20.23
CA ARG A 9 5.42 -1.22 20.62
C ARG A 9 4.93 0.17 20.27
N LEU A 10 5.23 1.08 21.17
CA LEU A 10 5.17 2.51 20.93
C LEU A 10 6.18 2.84 19.82
N THR A 11 5.73 3.45 18.73
CA THR A 11 6.60 4.00 17.68
C THR A 11 6.05 5.33 17.19
N THR A 12 6.90 6.14 16.56
CA THR A 12 6.43 7.33 15.85
C THR A 12 6.10 6.95 14.42
N ILE A 13 4.86 7.14 13.98
CA ILE A 13 4.45 6.99 12.58
C ILE A 13 4.43 8.35 11.91
N MET A 14 4.97 8.40 10.70
CA MET A 14 4.89 9.52 9.77
C MET A 14 4.11 9.06 8.54
N ASP A 15 3.10 9.83 8.14
CA ASP A 15 2.44 9.71 6.84
C ASP A 15 2.77 10.95 5.99
N ILE A 16 2.93 10.76 4.69
CA ILE A 16 3.29 11.79 3.70
C ILE A 16 2.44 11.59 2.45
N ASP A 17 1.82 12.66 1.97
CA ASP A 17 0.96 12.66 0.78
C ASP A 17 1.18 13.94 -0.07
N VAL A 18 0.83 13.88 -1.35
CA VAL A 18 0.99 14.96 -2.33
C VAL A 18 -0.30 15.76 -2.50
N VAL A 19 -0.19 17.08 -2.36
CA VAL A 19 -1.31 17.98 -2.53
C VAL A 19 -1.77 18.00 -3.99
N GLY A 20 -2.91 17.35 -4.26
CA GLY A 20 -3.63 17.46 -5.53
C GLY A 20 -3.01 16.69 -6.70
N PHE A 21 -2.25 15.61 -6.44
CA PHE A 21 -1.52 14.84 -7.46
C PHE A 21 -2.35 14.50 -8.71
N SER A 22 -3.62 14.11 -8.53
CA SER A 22 -4.54 13.77 -9.63
C SER A 22 -4.73 14.89 -10.66
N THR A 23 -4.58 16.17 -10.26
CA THR A 23 -4.69 17.33 -11.16
C THR A 23 -3.39 17.59 -11.95
N MET A 24 -2.24 17.15 -11.42
CA MET A 24 -0.96 17.17 -12.13
C MET A 24 -0.90 16.01 -13.14
N SER A 25 -1.22 14.79 -12.68
CA SER A 25 -1.30 13.58 -13.51
C SER A 25 -2.30 13.71 -14.67
N ALA A 26 -3.42 14.42 -14.49
CA ALA A 26 -4.40 14.67 -15.55
C ALA A 26 -3.93 15.63 -16.66
N ARG A 27 -2.74 16.24 -16.54
CA ARG A 27 -2.13 17.11 -17.56
C ARG A 27 -1.03 16.39 -18.34
N ASP A 28 -0.11 15.75 -17.61
CA ASP A 28 0.95 14.90 -18.14
C ASP A 28 1.25 13.80 -17.12
N GLU A 29 0.84 12.57 -17.43
CA GLU A 29 0.95 11.43 -16.52
C GLU A 29 2.41 10.97 -16.34
N GLU A 30 3.22 10.97 -17.42
CA GLU A 30 4.60 10.47 -17.38
C GLU A 30 5.53 11.46 -16.67
N HIS A 31 5.34 12.77 -16.91
CA HIS A 31 6.06 13.84 -16.19
C HIS A 31 5.67 13.91 -14.72
N ALA A 32 4.36 13.83 -14.39
CA ALA A 32 3.89 13.84 -13.00
C ALA A 32 4.42 12.64 -12.20
N LEU A 33 4.42 11.43 -12.78
CA LEU A 33 5.01 10.25 -12.15
C LEU A 33 6.54 10.35 -12.00
N GLY A 34 7.23 10.98 -12.95
CA GLY A 34 8.67 11.28 -12.85
C GLY A 34 9.01 12.24 -11.71
N LEU A 35 8.26 13.35 -11.60
CA LEU A 35 8.37 14.31 -10.49
C LEU A 35 8.08 13.64 -9.14
N LEU A 36 6.97 12.91 -9.04
CA LEU A 36 6.57 12.17 -7.85
C LEU A 36 7.66 11.19 -7.40
N GLY A 37 8.18 10.36 -8.32
CA GLY A 37 9.24 9.40 -8.03
C GLY A 37 10.50 10.07 -7.48
N SER A 38 10.92 11.20 -8.05
CA SER A 38 12.08 11.98 -7.56
C SER A 38 11.84 12.58 -6.16
N ARG A 39 10.63 13.09 -5.90
CA ARG A 39 10.22 13.69 -4.62
C ARG A 39 10.14 12.62 -3.52
N LEU A 40 9.47 11.49 -3.77
CA LEU A 40 9.37 10.36 -2.83
C LEU A 40 10.72 9.66 -2.62
N GLN A 41 11.61 9.59 -3.61
CA GLN A 41 12.98 9.08 -3.43
C GLN A 41 13.80 10.01 -2.51
N THR A 42 13.63 11.33 -2.67
CA THR A 42 14.27 12.33 -1.79
C THR A 42 13.78 12.19 -0.35
N ALA A 43 12.47 12.00 -0.15
CA ALA A 43 11.90 11.75 1.17
C ALA A 43 12.40 10.44 1.80
N GLN A 44 12.40 9.33 1.04
CA GLN A 44 12.94 8.03 1.49
C GLN A 44 14.40 8.14 1.98
N ARG A 45 15.25 8.90 1.28
CA ARG A 45 16.63 9.13 1.72
C ARG A 45 16.69 9.89 3.05
N LEU A 46 15.98 11.02 3.16
CA LEU A 46 15.98 11.84 4.38
C LEU A 46 15.43 11.09 5.60
N ILE A 47 14.43 10.23 5.40
CA ILE A 47 13.92 9.30 6.43
C ILE A 47 15.03 8.34 6.88
N GLY A 48 15.75 7.72 5.94
CA GLY A 48 16.87 6.83 6.23
C GLY A 48 18.04 7.52 6.94
N ASP A 49 18.42 8.71 6.50
CA ASP A 49 19.46 9.55 7.13
C ASP A 49 19.10 9.87 8.61
N ARG A 50 17.79 9.99 8.89
CA ARG A 50 17.20 10.21 10.22
C ARG A 50 16.86 8.91 10.98
N ARG A 51 17.37 7.76 10.51
CA ARG A 51 17.15 6.41 11.09
C ARG A 51 15.68 5.97 11.14
N GLY A 52 14.83 6.57 10.33
CA GLY A 52 13.48 6.08 10.09
C GLY A 52 13.45 4.93 9.08
N ARG A 53 12.34 4.19 9.08
CA ARG A 53 12.09 3.08 8.16
C ARG A 53 10.80 3.33 7.40
N VAL A 54 10.88 3.57 6.09
CA VAL A 54 9.70 3.51 5.22
C VAL A 54 9.23 2.06 5.18
N PHE A 55 8.02 1.81 5.65
CA PHE A 55 7.44 0.46 5.72
C PHE A 55 6.42 0.19 4.62
N LYS A 56 5.90 1.26 4.00
CA LYS A 56 4.83 1.21 3.00
C LYS A 56 4.86 2.46 2.12
N LEU A 57 4.57 2.30 0.84
CA LEU A 57 4.28 3.40 -0.07
C LEU A 57 2.77 3.44 -0.30
N THR A 58 2.21 4.65 -0.44
CA THR A 58 0.89 4.89 -1.03
C THR A 58 1.08 5.35 -2.48
N GLY A 59 0.01 5.52 -3.27
CA GLY A 59 0.15 5.81 -4.71
C GLY A 59 0.89 7.12 -4.99
N ASP A 60 0.57 8.14 -4.20
CA ASP A 60 1.07 9.51 -4.22
C ASP A 60 1.98 9.84 -3.01
N GLY A 61 2.26 8.88 -2.13
CA GLY A 61 2.82 9.15 -0.81
C GLY A 61 3.60 7.99 -0.17
N LEU A 62 3.89 8.10 1.14
CA LEU A 62 4.54 7.04 1.90
C LEU A 62 4.24 7.07 3.40
N LEU A 63 4.38 5.90 4.02
CA LEU A 63 4.28 5.66 5.45
C LEU A 63 5.62 5.17 6.02
N ALA A 64 6.10 5.87 7.04
CA ALA A 64 7.39 5.63 7.69
C ALA A 64 7.26 5.55 9.21
N GLU A 65 8.21 4.87 9.84
CA GLU A 65 8.31 4.81 11.30
C GLU A 65 9.66 5.30 11.84
N PHE A 66 9.66 5.78 13.08
CA PHE A 66 10.85 6.24 13.81
C PHE A 66 10.76 5.85 15.29
N ALA A 67 11.84 5.30 15.83
CA ALA A 67 12.00 5.06 17.27
C ALA A 67 12.16 6.36 18.11
N SER A 68 12.21 7.54 17.47
CA SER A 68 12.37 8.84 18.12
C SER A 68 11.42 9.88 17.48
N PRO A 69 10.48 10.47 18.24
CA PRO A 69 9.64 11.56 17.75
C PRO A 69 10.45 12.78 17.29
N VAL A 70 11.61 13.03 17.93
CA VAL A 70 12.51 14.14 17.59
C VAL A 70 13.16 13.93 16.22
N GLU A 71 13.57 12.71 15.88
CA GLU A 71 14.14 12.44 14.55
C GLU A 71 13.05 12.35 13.47
N ALA A 72 11.84 11.89 13.80
CA ALA A 72 10.68 11.98 12.90
C ALA A 72 10.38 13.43 12.51
N VAL A 73 10.28 14.33 13.49
CA VAL A 73 10.02 15.75 13.22
C VAL A 73 11.19 16.43 12.51
N ARG A 74 12.45 16.06 12.81
CA ARG A 74 13.61 16.53 12.02
C ARG A 74 13.53 16.09 10.56
N ALA A 75 13.20 14.82 10.30
CA ALA A 75 13.01 14.31 8.93
C ALA A 75 11.89 15.05 8.21
N ALA A 76 10.74 15.29 8.86
CA ALA A 76 9.63 16.05 8.28
C ALA A 76 10.04 17.46 7.86
N LEU A 77 10.79 18.17 8.71
CA LEU A 77 11.28 19.52 8.43
C LEU A 77 12.33 19.54 7.31
N GLU A 78 13.24 18.57 7.29
CA GLU A 78 14.24 18.42 6.22
C GLU A 78 13.61 18.02 4.88
N ILE A 79 12.53 17.23 4.90
CA ILE A 79 11.72 16.92 3.72
C ILE A 79 11.06 18.19 3.19
N GLN A 80 10.34 18.95 4.02
CA GLN A 80 9.68 20.17 3.55
C GLN A 80 10.67 21.24 3.07
N GLU A 81 11.86 21.33 3.66
CA GLU A 81 12.90 22.21 3.12
C GLU A 81 13.49 21.69 1.80
N ALA A 82 13.69 20.38 1.65
CA ALA A 82 14.10 19.81 0.37
C ALA A 82 13.03 20.01 -0.73
N MET A 83 11.75 19.92 -0.39
CA MET A 83 10.65 20.20 -1.33
C MET A 83 10.65 21.68 -1.72
N ARG A 84 10.69 22.60 -0.75
CA ARG A 84 10.79 24.05 -0.97
C ARG A 84 11.98 24.44 -1.85
N SER A 85 13.17 23.94 -1.51
CA SER A 85 14.40 24.18 -2.26
C SER A 85 14.38 23.62 -3.69
N ALA A 86 13.55 22.60 -3.97
CA ALA A 86 13.37 22.04 -5.31
C ALA A 86 12.21 22.70 -6.10
N ASN A 87 11.12 23.07 -5.42
CA ASN A 87 9.99 23.79 -6.01
C ASN A 87 10.37 25.22 -6.39
N GLY A 88 11.22 25.89 -5.58
CA GLY A 88 11.83 27.19 -5.93
C GLY A 88 12.80 27.18 -7.11
N ARG A 89 12.99 26.03 -7.77
CA ARG A 89 13.76 25.85 -9.02
C ARG A 89 12.92 25.24 -10.15
N ALA A 90 11.62 25.03 -9.91
CA ALA A 90 10.69 24.39 -10.84
C ALA A 90 9.65 25.40 -11.34
N GLU A 91 9.21 25.22 -12.59
CA GLU A 91 8.10 25.99 -13.15
C GLU A 91 6.82 25.81 -12.31
N PRO A 92 5.90 26.79 -12.26
CA PRO A 92 4.73 26.74 -11.36
C PRO A 92 3.81 25.53 -11.53
N ASN A 93 3.86 24.82 -12.66
CA ASN A 93 3.11 23.59 -12.90
C ASN A 93 3.82 22.31 -12.40
N ASP A 94 5.12 22.39 -12.13
CA ASP A 94 6.00 21.29 -11.70
C ASP A 94 6.28 21.33 -10.19
N GLN A 95 5.73 22.34 -9.49
CA GLN A 95 5.83 22.47 -8.04
C GLN A 95 4.92 21.46 -7.36
N LEU A 96 5.53 20.56 -6.59
CA LEU A 96 4.87 19.46 -5.91
C LEU A 96 4.98 19.68 -4.39
N MET A 97 3.85 20.00 -3.77
CA MET A 97 3.75 20.27 -2.34
C MET A 97 3.40 19.01 -1.56
N LEU A 98 4.00 18.83 -0.39
CA LEU A 98 3.73 17.68 0.48
C LEU A 98 2.95 18.11 1.73
N ARG A 99 2.08 17.24 2.22
CA ARG A 99 1.57 17.26 3.60
C ARG A 99 2.25 16.16 4.39
N ILE A 100 2.50 16.41 5.68
CA ILE A 100 3.12 15.42 6.58
C ILE A 100 2.34 15.37 7.90
N GLY A 101 1.92 14.17 8.29
CA GLY A 101 1.30 13.88 9.59
C GLY A 101 2.21 13.02 10.45
N VAL A 102 2.49 13.43 11.69
CA VAL A 102 3.36 12.67 12.61
C VAL A 102 2.64 12.35 13.92
N ASN A 103 2.55 11.07 14.26
CA ASN A 103 1.89 10.59 15.48
C ASN A 103 2.77 9.63 16.29
N LEU A 104 2.67 9.66 17.62
CA LEU A 104 3.27 8.69 18.52
C LEU A 104 2.16 7.79 19.09
N GLY A 105 2.31 6.48 18.98
CA GLY A 105 1.32 5.55 19.53
C GLY A 105 1.70 4.07 19.34
N ASP A 106 0.91 3.19 19.96
CA ASP A 106 1.10 1.75 19.82
C ASP A 106 0.72 1.28 18.40
N VAL A 107 1.64 0.54 17.79
CA VAL A 107 1.40 -0.23 16.58
C VAL A 107 1.62 -1.71 16.84
N VAL A 108 0.98 -2.53 16.01
CA VAL A 108 1.20 -3.97 15.91
C VAL A 108 2.07 -4.22 14.68
N GLU A 109 3.24 -4.83 14.88
CA GLU A 109 4.07 -5.30 13.77
C GLU A 109 3.39 -6.43 13.00
N SER A 110 3.43 -6.37 11.66
CA SER A 110 2.86 -7.38 10.77
C SER A 110 3.86 -7.71 9.65
N GLY A 111 4.91 -8.46 10.02
CA GLY A 111 6.03 -8.77 9.12
C GLY A 111 6.90 -7.54 8.88
N SER A 112 6.65 -6.83 7.78
CA SER A 112 7.29 -5.53 7.48
C SER A 112 6.34 -4.34 7.53
N ASP A 113 5.01 -4.55 7.51
CA ASP A 113 4.00 -3.49 7.63
C ASP A 113 3.66 -3.22 9.11
N LEU A 114 3.07 -2.06 9.41
CA LEU A 114 2.63 -1.66 10.76
C LEU A 114 1.14 -1.37 10.75
N LEU A 115 0.41 -1.90 11.74
CA LEU A 115 -1.04 -1.83 11.81
C LEU A 115 -1.51 -1.27 13.15
N GLY A 116 -2.64 -0.56 13.15
CA GLY A 116 -3.30 -0.06 14.36
C GLY A 116 -3.65 1.43 14.27
N ASP A 117 -4.32 1.92 15.32
CA ASP A 117 -4.88 3.26 15.33
C ASP A 117 -3.83 4.36 15.25
N ALA A 118 -2.60 4.12 15.72
CA ALA A 118 -1.51 5.09 15.61
C ALA A 118 -1.15 5.42 14.15
N VAL A 119 -1.34 4.48 13.22
CA VAL A 119 -1.17 4.70 11.76
C VAL A 119 -2.37 5.47 11.21
N ASN A 120 -3.59 5.08 11.60
CA ASN A 120 -4.82 5.79 11.21
C ASN A 120 -4.80 7.26 11.66
N VAL A 121 -4.22 7.57 12.83
CA VAL A 121 -4.06 8.94 13.34
C VAL A 121 -3.04 9.73 12.52
N ALA A 122 -1.89 9.14 12.15
CA ALA A 122 -0.90 9.82 11.30
C ALA A 122 -1.51 10.25 9.94
N ALA A 123 -2.25 9.35 9.29
CA ALA A 123 -3.01 9.59 8.05
C ALA A 123 -4.15 10.63 8.19
N ARG A 124 -4.52 11.01 9.42
CA ARG A 124 -5.51 12.07 9.68
C ARG A 124 -4.87 13.39 10.07
N LEU A 125 -3.66 13.38 10.64
CA LEU A 125 -2.85 14.57 10.84
C LEU A 125 -2.31 15.10 9.51
N GLU A 126 -1.88 14.20 8.61
CA GLU A 126 -1.50 14.52 7.23
C GLU A 126 -2.64 15.28 6.54
N ALA A 127 -3.83 14.70 6.51
CA ALA A 127 -4.96 15.25 5.76
C ALA A 127 -5.44 16.63 6.24
N ILE A 128 -5.09 17.05 7.46
CA ILE A 128 -5.37 18.38 8.04
C ILE A 128 -4.14 19.30 8.11
N ALA A 129 -2.97 18.85 7.65
CA ALA A 129 -1.82 19.72 7.45
C ALA A 129 -2.08 20.67 6.27
N ASP A 130 -1.50 21.87 6.33
CA ASP A 130 -1.45 22.74 5.16
C ASP A 130 -0.44 22.20 4.13
N PRO A 131 -0.54 22.58 2.84
CA PRO A 131 0.51 22.35 1.85
C PRO A 131 1.87 22.86 2.32
N ASP A 132 2.93 22.05 2.15
CA ASP A 132 4.29 22.22 2.70
C ASP A 132 4.38 22.33 4.25
N GLY A 133 3.28 22.04 4.95
CA GLY A 133 3.17 22.01 6.41
C GLY A 133 3.46 20.65 7.04
N VAL A 134 3.62 20.64 8.37
CA VAL A 134 3.73 19.41 9.17
C VAL A 134 2.74 19.51 10.32
N CYS A 135 1.89 18.49 10.49
CA CYS A 135 0.93 18.39 11.59
C CYS A 135 1.31 17.24 12.53
N VAL A 136 1.25 17.46 13.83
CA VAL A 136 1.67 16.49 14.85
C VAL A 136 0.64 16.34 15.96
N SER A 137 0.51 15.15 16.55
CA SER A 137 -0.35 14.95 17.73
C SER A 137 0.30 15.51 19.00
N ALA A 138 -0.51 15.76 20.04
CA ALA A 138 -0.02 16.14 21.37
C ALA A 138 1.09 15.21 21.90
N ALA A 139 0.95 13.90 21.72
CA ALA A 139 1.95 12.91 22.13
C ALA A 139 3.31 13.06 21.40
N VAL A 140 3.35 13.68 20.22
CA VAL A 140 4.60 14.08 19.54
C VAL A 140 5.06 15.45 20.02
N TYR A 141 4.14 16.41 20.18
CA TYR A 141 4.44 17.77 20.67
C TYR A 141 5.13 17.74 22.05
N GLU A 142 4.58 17.03 23.02
CA GLU A 142 5.15 16.78 24.36
C GLU A 142 6.57 16.20 24.30
N GLN A 143 6.91 15.49 23.22
CA GLN A 143 8.23 14.87 23.03
C GLN A 143 9.23 15.73 22.26
N ILE A 144 8.81 16.85 21.66
CA ILE A 144 9.69 17.81 20.97
C ILE A 144 9.79 19.18 21.66
N GLU A 145 8.83 19.52 22.53
CA GLU A 145 8.82 20.77 23.28
C GLU A 145 10.13 20.93 24.09
N GLY A 146 10.72 22.13 24.05
CA GLY A 146 12.03 22.43 24.64
C GLY A 146 13.24 21.76 23.96
N LYS A 147 13.05 20.77 23.07
CA LYS A 147 14.13 20.04 22.37
C LYS A 147 14.36 20.55 20.94
N LEU A 148 13.33 21.09 20.29
CA LEU A 148 13.42 21.73 18.97
C LEU A 148 12.89 23.18 19.05
N ALA A 149 13.65 24.13 18.52
CA ALA A 149 13.31 25.56 18.54
C ALA A 149 12.35 25.93 17.38
N LEU A 150 11.15 25.34 17.39
CA LEU A 150 10.14 25.51 16.34
C LEU A 150 9.12 26.59 16.71
N ALA A 151 8.51 27.21 15.70
CA ALA A 151 7.23 27.87 15.87
C ALA A 151 6.11 26.85 15.66
N VAL A 152 5.17 26.80 16.61
CA VAL A 152 4.09 25.81 16.68
C VAL A 152 2.78 26.54 16.92
N GLU A 153 1.76 26.17 16.17
CA GLU A 153 0.37 26.59 16.36
C GLU A 153 -0.43 25.42 16.95
N ASP A 154 -1.16 25.67 18.04
CA ASP A 154 -2.13 24.74 18.60
C ASP A 154 -3.44 24.85 17.81
N ILE A 155 -3.87 23.76 17.15
CA ILE A 155 -5.14 23.69 16.42
C ILE A 155 -6.23 22.92 17.16
N GLY A 156 -6.01 22.60 18.44
CA GLY A 156 -6.99 22.01 19.34
C GLY A 156 -7.42 20.58 18.98
N GLU A 157 -8.57 20.19 19.53
CA GLU A 157 -9.15 18.84 19.40
C GLU A 157 -9.81 18.62 18.03
N GLN A 158 -9.24 17.70 17.25
CA GLN A 158 -9.67 17.39 15.89
C GLN A 158 -10.53 16.13 15.87
N HIS A 159 -11.79 16.25 15.43
CA HIS A 159 -12.70 15.13 15.25
C HIS A 159 -12.58 14.54 13.84
N VAL A 160 -12.16 13.28 13.75
CA VAL A 160 -11.82 12.65 12.47
C VAL A 160 -12.62 11.37 12.21
N LYS A 161 -12.94 11.12 10.94
CA LYS A 161 -13.82 10.01 10.54
C LYS A 161 -13.27 8.65 10.98
N ASN A 162 -14.12 7.88 11.64
CA ASN A 162 -13.88 6.53 12.20
C ASN A 162 -12.98 6.46 13.45
N ILE A 163 -12.68 7.57 14.14
CA ILE A 163 -12.01 7.54 15.45
C ILE A 163 -12.97 8.12 16.52
N PRO A 164 -13.30 7.38 17.60
CA PRO A 164 -14.35 7.78 18.56
C PRO A 164 -13.90 8.85 19.57
N ARG A 165 -12.60 9.14 19.64
CA ARG A 165 -12.00 10.18 20.48
C ARG A 165 -11.40 11.26 19.58
N ALA A 166 -11.52 12.53 19.96
CA ALA A 166 -10.80 13.62 19.30
C ALA A 166 -9.27 13.52 19.51
N ILE A 167 -8.53 14.15 18.61
CA ILE A 167 -7.07 14.18 18.61
C ILE A 167 -6.61 15.62 18.71
N HIS A 168 -6.03 16.00 19.84
CA HIS A 168 -5.37 17.29 20.00
C HIS A 168 -4.13 17.35 19.09
N ALA A 169 -4.14 18.27 18.13
CA ALA A 169 -3.13 18.40 17.09
C ALA A 169 -2.47 19.79 17.06
N TYR A 170 -1.26 19.85 16.51
CA TYR A 170 -0.41 21.04 16.43
C TYR A 170 0.20 21.15 15.03
N ARG A 171 0.27 22.37 14.48
CA ARG A 171 0.94 22.67 13.21
C ARG A 171 2.34 23.22 13.47
N LEU A 172 3.35 22.70 12.77
CA LEU A 172 4.73 23.18 12.82
C LEU A 172 4.98 24.10 11.61
N ALA A 173 5.45 25.32 11.85
CA ALA A 173 5.80 26.24 10.78
C ALA A 173 7.10 25.81 10.09
N THR A 174 7.11 25.79 8.75
CA THR A 174 8.28 25.40 7.94
C THR A 174 8.77 26.61 7.11
N GLY A 175 10.05 26.96 7.24
CA GLY A 175 10.66 28.16 6.61
C GLY A 175 10.55 29.45 7.44
N GLU A 176 11.02 30.58 6.88
CA GLU A 176 11.13 31.88 7.58
C GLU A 176 9.79 32.64 7.77
N GLY A 177 8.68 31.91 7.89
CA GLY A 177 7.37 32.44 8.29
C GLY A 177 7.20 32.54 9.82
N ARG A 178 8.28 32.83 10.58
CA ARG A 178 8.26 32.82 12.06
C ARG A 178 7.15 33.74 12.58
N PRO A 179 6.05 33.21 13.17
CA PRO A 179 5.03 34.04 13.77
C PRO A 179 5.71 34.89 14.84
N LYS A 180 5.50 36.21 14.82
CA LYS A 180 5.86 37.04 15.97
C LYS A 180 5.12 36.45 17.16
N ALA A 181 5.87 35.93 18.14
CA ALA A 181 5.29 35.34 19.32
C ALA A 181 4.31 36.35 19.94
N SER A 182 3.02 36.06 19.82
CA SER A 182 1.98 36.87 20.45
C SER A 182 2.15 36.67 21.94
N SER A 183 2.88 37.59 22.56
CA SER A 183 3.18 37.52 23.98
C SER A 183 1.85 37.55 24.71
N ALA A 184 1.46 36.39 25.27
CA ALA A 184 0.24 36.21 26.03
C ALA A 184 0.34 37.04 27.33
N SER A 185 0.09 38.34 27.19
CA SER A 185 0.04 39.29 28.27
C SER A 185 -1.08 38.84 29.21
N ARG A 186 -0.69 38.29 30.35
CA ARG A 186 -1.60 37.99 31.46
C ARG A 186 -2.02 39.31 32.11
N SER A 187 -2.81 40.11 31.39
CA SER A 187 -3.51 41.26 31.93
C SER A 187 -4.59 40.77 32.89
N THR A 188 -4.25 40.73 34.16
CA THR A 188 -5.17 40.45 35.26
C THR A 188 -6.19 41.59 35.37
N SER A 189 -7.41 41.38 34.89
CA SER A 189 -8.55 42.26 35.17
C SER A 189 -9.69 41.45 35.79
N LEU A 190 -9.97 41.74 37.06
CA LEU A 190 -11.13 41.23 37.81
C LEU A 190 -12.40 42.01 37.46
N SER A 191 -13.57 41.41 37.69
CA SER A 191 -14.90 42.06 37.58
C SER A 191 -15.33 42.38 36.13
N GLN A 192 -16.61 42.34 35.74
CA GLN A 192 -17.80 42.60 36.55
C GLN A 192 -19.05 41.83 36.07
N ARG A 193 -19.96 41.51 37.01
CA ARG A 193 -21.26 40.88 36.74
C ARG A 193 -22.26 41.89 36.15
N SER A 194 -23.03 41.53 35.11
CA SER A 194 -24.47 41.88 35.02
C SER A 194 -25.25 41.17 33.89
N ARG A 195 -26.13 40.23 34.30
CA ARG A 195 -27.55 40.01 33.88
C ARG A 195 -27.98 40.03 32.39
N LEU A 196 -28.64 38.93 32.01
CA LEU A 196 -29.62 38.78 30.91
C LEU A 196 -30.88 39.69 31.12
N PRO A 197 -31.74 39.93 30.11
CA PRO A 197 -32.79 38.95 29.75
C PRO A 197 -33.12 38.85 28.23
N ILE A 198 -34.15 38.04 27.91
CA ILE A 198 -34.57 37.54 26.58
C ILE A 198 -35.81 38.30 26.05
N ALA A 199 -35.93 38.52 24.72
CA ALA A 199 -37.23 38.56 23.99
C ALA A 199 -37.10 38.54 22.43
N ILE A 200 -37.86 37.65 21.78
CA ILE A 200 -38.78 37.83 20.61
C ILE A 200 -38.40 38.87 19.50
N GLY A 201 -38.52 38.63 18.18
CA GLY A 201 -38.96 37.45 17.41
C GLY A 201 -39.49 37.78 15.98
N THR A 202 -39.49 36.77 15.09
CA THR A 202 -40.40 36.61 13.92
C THR A 202 -40.64 37.77 12.92
N ILE A 203 -39.60 38.33 12.27
CA ILE A 203 -39.76 39.04 10.96
C ILE A 203 -38.62 38.68 10.00
N ALA A 204 -38.79 37.64 9.17
CA ALA A 204 -37.79 37.24 8.16
C ALA A 204 -38.34 36.58 6.86
N VAL A 205 -39.64 36.25 6.81
CA VAL A 205 -40.22 35.41 5.72
C VAL A 205 -40.86 36.24 4.59
N VAL A 206 -41.23 37.50 4.85
CA VAL A 206 -41.99 38.34 3.90
C VAL A 206 -41.08 39.06 2.88
N SER A 207 -39.84 39.37 3.25
CA SER A 207 -38.96 40.27 2.46
C SER A 207 -38.43 39.68 1.15
N ILE A 208 -38.38 38.35 1.02
CA ILE A 208 -37.73 37.68 -0.12
C ILE A 208 -38.64 37.61 -1.35
N LEU A 209 -39.96 37.52 -1.16
CA LEU A 209 -40.93 37.45 -2.27
C LEU A 209 -41.09 38.78 -3.02
N ALA A 210 -40.74 39.91 -2.39
CA ALA A 210 -40.83 41.24 -3.02
C ALA A 210 -39.70 41.51 -4.04
N LEU A 211 -38.53 40.89 -3.88
CA LEU A 211 -37.34 41.18 -4.70
C LEU A 211 -37.31 40.42 -6.04
N ALA A 212 -38.03 39.29 -6.14
CA ALA A 212 -38.08 38.50 -7.37
C ALA A 212 -38.88 39.17 -8.52
N GLY A 213 -39.85 40.04 -8.20
CA GLY A 213 -40.73 40.67 -9.20
C GLY A 213 -40.13 41.86 -9.94
N GLY A 214 -39.23 42.63 -9.31
CA GLY A 214 -38.76 43.91 -9.85
C GLY A 214 -37.73 43.83 -10.97
N TRP A 215 -36.97 42.73 -11.05
CA TRP A 215 -35.80 42.65 -11.95
C TRP A 215 -36.14 42.27 -13.40
N LEU A 216 -37.35 41.78 -13.67
CA LEU A 216 -37.72 41.23 -14.98
C LEU A 216 -38.16 42.27 -16.04
N LEU A 217 -38.14 43.56 -15.71
CA LEU A 217 -38.69 44.65 -16.55
C LEU A 217 -37.69 45.76 -16.92
N HIS A 218 -36.38 45.52 -16.83
CA HIS A 218 -35.38 46.52 -17.22
C HIS A 218 -34.23 45.98 -18.09
N LYS A 219 -34.55 45.64 -19.36
CA LYS A 219 -33.57 45.49 -20.44
C LYS A 219 -34.08 46.09 -21.76
N ARG A 220 -33.48 47.22 -22.17
CA ARG A 220 -32.97 47.56 -23.53
C ARG A 220 -32.90 49.07 -23.76
N THR A 221 -31.71 49.60 -24.04
CA THR A 221 -31.39 50.45 -25.24
C THR A 221 -29.90 50.86 -25.26
N ASP A 222 -29.09 50.02 -25.91
CA ASP A 222 -28.15 50.31 -27.01
C ASP A 222 -27.12 51.49 -27.04
N ALA A 223 -25.94 51.15 -27.59
CA ALA A 223 -25.06 51.92 -28.52
C ALA A 223 -23.78 52.68 -28.05
N GLY A 224 -22.63 52.40 -28.73
CA GLY A 224 -21.60 53.41 -29.11
C GLY A 224 -20.15 53.31 -28.56
N PRO A 225 -19.11 52.99 -29.40
CA PRO A 225 -17.66 53.06 -29.09
C PRO A 225 -16.85 53.95 -30.12
N PRO A 226 -15.49 54.02 -30.16
CA PRO A 226 -14.41 53.58 -29.24
C PRO A 226 -13.68 54.81 -28.60
N PRO A 227 -12.45 55.35 -28.92
CA PRO A 227 -11.32 55.00 -29.83
C PRO A 227 -10.02 54.54 -29.09
N LEU A 228 -8.81 55.07 -29.41
CA LEU A 228 -7.49 54.68 -28.86
C LEU A 228 -6.52 55.87 -28.58
N ALA A 229 -5.66 55.73 -27.54
CA ALA A 229 -4.24 56.15 -27.47
C ALA A 229 -3.59 55.47 -26.23
N ALA A 230 -2.40 54.88 -26.18
CA ALA A 230 -1.10 55.04 -26.87
C ALA A 230 -0.12 56.03 -26.21
N ALA A 231 0.70 55.54 -25.25
CA ALA A 231 2.02 56.08 -24.89
C ALA A 231 2.82 55.07 -24.03
N ALA A 232 4.13 54.96 -24.24
CA ALA A 232 5.06 54.21 -23.39
C ALA A 232 6.44 54.88 -23.40
N THR A 233 7.12 54.94 -22.25
CA THR A 233 8.54 55.34 -22.12
C THR A 233 9.11 54.83 -20.77
N PRO A 234 10.45 54.69 -20.60
CA PRO A 234 11.02 53.66 -19.73
C PRO A 234 11.62 54.15 -18.39
N LEU A 235 12.01 53.18 -17.55
CA LEU A 235 12.93 53.37 -16.41
C LEU A 235 14.39 53.09 -16.82
N PRO A 236 15.40 53.68 -16.15
CA PRO A 236 16.81 53.54 -16.53
C PRO A 236 17.46 52.26 -16.00
N ALA A 237 18.50 51.77 -16.70
CA ALA A 237 19.39 50.74 -16.19
C ALA A 237 20.60 51.36 -15.46
N THR A 238 21.02 50.77 -14.34
CA THR A 238 22.24 51.17 -13.62
C THR A 238 23.08 49.99 -13.15
N ALA A 239 24.31 49.95 -13.65
CA ALA A 239 25.53 49.41 -13.04
C ALA A 239 25.54 48.00 -12.41
N VAL A 240 26.29 47.10 -13.04
CA VAL A 240 26.89 45.92 -12.40
C VAL A 240 27.87 46.34 -11.31
N ALA A 241 27.86 45.65 -10.17
CA ALA A 241 28.91 45.73 -9.15
C ALA A 241 29.38 44.32 -8.76
N SER A 242 30.68 44.06 -8.84
CA SER A 242 31.28 42.74 -8.60
C SER A 242 31.62 42.52 -7.12
N GLN A 243 31.45 41.31 -6.60
CA GLN A 243 31.99 40.88 -5.31
C GLN A 243 32.63 39.47 -5.38
N PRO A 244 33.56 39.14 -4.45
CA PRO A 244 34.63 38.18 -4.74
C PRO A 244 34.35 36.73 -4.31
N SER A 245 35.16 35.81 -4.85
CA SER A 245 35.16 34.38 -4.53
C SER A 245 35.78 34.07 -3.16
N LEU A 246 35.21 33.09 -2.46
CA LEU A 246 35.73 32.54 -1.20
C LEU A 246 36.53 31.24 -1.43
N PRO A 247 37.52 30.92 -0.56
CA PRO A 247 38.50 29.86 -0.81
C PRO A 247 37.97 28.45 -0.50
N ARG A 248 38.56 27.47 -1.20
CA ARG A 248 38.31 26.02 -1.05
C ARG A 248 39.12 25.42 0.11
N PRO A 249 38.53 24.68 1.07
CA PRO A 249 39.27 23.98 2.10
C PRO A 249 40.05 22.77 1.55
N PRO A 250 41.15 22.35 2.21
CA PRO A 250 42.04 21.29 1.71
C PRO A 250 41.48 19.88 1.92
N ALA A 251 41.98 18.93 1.13
CA ALA A 251 41.56 17.53 1.18
C ALA A 251 42.62 16.62 1.81
N THR A 252 42.41 16.21 3.07
CA THR A 252 42.92 14.94 3.62
C THR A 252 42.15 14.54 4.88
N ALA A 253 41.35 13.48 4.78
CA ALA A 253 40.80 12.76 5.93
C ALA A 253 40.64 11.29 5.52
N THR A 254 41.52 10.42 6.01
CA THR A 254 41.50 8.99 5.66
C THR A 254 40.29 8.33 6.31
N LEU A 255 39.33 7.88 5.50
CA LEU A 255 38.18 7.11 5.97
C LEU A 255 38.64 5.74 6.46
N ALA A 256 38.30 5.42 7.70
CA ALA A 256 38.34 4.05 8.20
C ALA A 256 37.33 3.17 7.41
N PRO A 257 37.59 1.86 7.25
CA PRO A 257 36.68 0.99 6.51
C PRO A 257 35.31 0.92 7.20
N VAL A 258 34.26 1.28 6.46
CA VAL A 258 32.88 1.12 6.90
C VAL A 258 32.59 -0.38 7.04
N PRO A 259 32.11 -0.87 8.20
CA PRO A 259 31.73 -2.28 8.32
C PRO A 259 30.60 -2.59 7.34
N ASN A 260 30.76 -3.68 6.59
CA ASN A 260 29.97 -4.06 5.42
C ASN A 260 28.49 -3.62 5.46
N ALA A 261 28.07 -2.91 4.40
CA ALA A 261 26.66 -2.85 4.07
C ALA A 261 26.09 -4.28 3.95
N GLY A 262 24.85 -4.49 4.38
CA GLY A 262 24.13 -5.73 4.11
C GLY A 262 24.14 -6.03 2.60
N PRO A 263 24.14 -7.31 2.19
CA PRO A 263 24.43 -7.70 0.81
C PRO A 263 23.54 -6.95 -0.17
N ALA A 264 24.19 -6.24 -1.11
CA ALA A 264 23.50 -5.58 -2.20
C ALA A 264 22.59 -6.60 -2.91
N SER A 265 21.41 -6.15 -3.34
CA SER A 265 20.47 -6.98 -4.09
C SER A 265 21.18 -7.57 -5.31
N VAL A 266 21.43 -8.89 -5.28
CA VAL A 266 22.14 -9.60 -6.36
C VAL A 266 21.41 -9.31 -7.66
N ALA A 267 22.12 -8.73 -8.63
CA ALA A 267 21.58 -8.44 -9.96
C ALA A 267 21.04 -9.74 -10.56
N ARG A 268 19.72 -9.83 -10.70
CA ARG A 268 19.06 -11.01 -11.23
C ARG A 268 19.17 -10.97 -12.75
N ILE A 269 19.93 -11.91 -13.29
CA ILE A 269 20.01 -12.11 -14.74
C ILE A 269 18.66 -12.66 -15.22
N TYR A 270 18.22 -12.19 -16.38
CA TYR A 270 16.99 -12.61 -17.02
C TYR A 270 17.01 -14.10 -17.39
N SER A 271 15.91 -14.79 -17.05
CA SER A 271 15.56 -16.12 -17.55
C SER A 271 14.11 -16.12 -18.01
N ALA A 272 13.83 -16.79 -19.13
CA ALA A 272 12.48 -16.96 -19.67
C ALA A 272 11.59 -17.87 -18.81
N GLU A 273 12.19 -18.69 -17.95
CA GLU A 273 11.48 -19.58 -17.01
C GLU A 273 11.01 -18.80 -15.77
N ASP A 274 11.86 -17.92 -15.24
CA ASP A 274 11.60 -17.17 -14.00
C ASP A 274 10.53 -16.08 -14.12
N VAL A 275 10.19 -15.63 -15.34
CA VAL A 275 9.11 -14.66 -15.57
C VAL A 275 7.77 -15.27 -15.09
N PRO A 276 7.13 -14.73 -14.03
CA PRO A 276 5.90 -15.28 -13.50
C PRO A 276 4.68 -14.70 -14.24
N PHE A 277 3.48 -15.14 -13.88
CA PHE A 277 2.19 -14.73 -14.46
C PHE A 277 1.97 -15.13 -15.93
N VAL A 278 3.03 -15.24 -16.73
CA VAL A 278 2.98 -15.57 -18.16
C VAL A 278 2.53 -17.03 -18.38
N PRO A 279 1.59 -17.29 -19.33
CA PRO A 279 1.22 -18.65 -19.74
C PRO A 279 2.27 -19.34 -20.61
N ASP A 280 2.29 -20.67 -20.55
CA ASP A 280 3.32 -21.48 -21.18
C ASP A 280 3.37 -21.31 -22.70
N TRP A 281 2.23 -21.21 -23.42
CA TRP A 281 2.21 -20.91 -24.86
C TRP A 281 2.93 -19.60 -25.25
N ARG A 282 2.97 -18.61 -24.36
CA ARG A 282 3.67 -17.34 -24.61
C ARG A 282 5.13 -17.33 -24.18
N ARG A 283 5.59 -18.29 -23.36
CA ARG A 283 7.00 -18.38 -22.93
C ARG A 283 7.97 -18.49 -24.10
N ARG A 284 7.54 -19.05 -25.24
CA ARG A 284 8.32 -19.07 -26.48
C ARG A 284 8.80 -17.68 -26.93
N ARG A 285 7.99 -16.62 -26.77
CA ARG A 285 8.43 -15.24 -27.05
C ARG A 285 9.47 -14.75 -26.03
N LEU A 286 9.41 -15.21 -24.77
CA LEU A 286 10.40 -14.89 -23.75
C LEU A 286 11.79 -15.49 -24.04
N GLU A 287 11.85 -16.58 -24.82
CA GLU A 287 13.10 -17.15 -25.36
C GLU A 287 13.70 -16.24 -26.46
N GLU A 288 12.87 -15.68 -27.35
CA GLU A 288 13.30 -14.68 -28.36
C GLU A 288 13.91 -13.44 -27.68
N TYR A 289 13.34 -13.01 -26.55
CA TYR A 289 13.92 -11.93 -25.73
C TYR A 289 15.27 -12.33 -25.12
N ALA A 290 15.41 -13.58 -24.64
CA ALA A 290 16.66 -14.06 -24.07
C ALA A 290 17.81 -13.95 -25.08
N GLN A 291 17.56 -14.38 -26.33
CA GLN A 291 18.54 -14.48 -27.42
C GLN A 291 18.91 -13.14 -28.08
N ALA A 292 18.16 -12.06 -27.87
CA ALA A 292 18.46 -10.77 -28.49
C ALA A 292 19.67 -10.06 -27.84
N GLU A 293 20.60 -9.57 -28.65
CA GLU A 293 21.86 -8.95 -28.17
C GLU A 293 21.76 -7.42 -28.00
N ASP A 294 20.96 -6.76 -28.84
CA ASP A 294 20.75 -5.30 -28.83
C ASP A 294 19.97 -4.78 -27.61
N ALA A 295 19.83 -3.44 -27.49
CA ALA A 295 18.99 -2.84 -26.47
C ALA A 295 17.55 -3.38 -26.57
N LYS A 296 17.07 -3.89 -25.44
CA LYS A 296 15.82 -4.63 -25.29
C LYS A 296 15.18 -4.32 -23.94
N ALA A 297 13.86 -4.44 -23.85
CA ALA A 297 13.14 -4.39 -22.59
C ALA A 297 11.86 -5.25 -22.63
N LEU A 298 11.45 -5.75 -21.46
CA LEU A 298 10.25 -6.55 -21.26
C LEU A 298 9.37 -5.87 -20.21
N ALA A 299 8.11 -5.59 -20.53
CA ALA A 299 7.09 -5.14 -19.59
C ALA A 299 6.01 -6.21 -19.43
N ILE A 300 5.60 -6.53 -18.20
CA ILE A 300 4.55 -7.52 -17.91
C ILE A 300 3.52 -6.97 -16.93
N ASN A 301 2.31 -7.54 -16.91
CA ASN A 301 1.31 -7.33 -15.86
C ASN A 301 0.97 -8.62 -15.11
N VAL A 302 0.21 -8.51 -14.01
CA VAL A 302 -0.09 -9.66 -13.14
C VAL A 302 -0.92 -10.76 -13.81
N ARG A 303 -1.65 -10.49 -14.90
CA ARG A 303 -2.41 -11.51 -15.64
C ARG A 303 -1.57 -12.29 -16.66
N GLY A 304 -0.30 -11.93 -16.88
CA GLY A 304 0.53 -12.52 -17.92
C GLY A 304 0.31 -11.93 -19.31
N TRP A 305 -0.19 -10.70 -19.39
CA TRP A 305 0.05 -9.87 -20.56
C TRP A 305 1.46 -9.30 -20.49
N PHE A 306 2.14 -9.23 -21.63
CA PHE A 306 3.44 -8.59 -21.74
C PHE A 306 3.64 -7.97 -23.12
N GLY A 307 4.59 -7.05 -23.16
CA GLY A 307 5.15 -6.46 -24.37
C GLY A 307 6.67 -6.51 -24.28
N MET A 308 7.33 -6.80 -25.39
CA MET A 308 8.78 -6.98 -25.45
C MET A 308 9.33 -6.38 -26.75
N THR A 309 10.38 -5.60 -26.63
CA THR A 309 11.06 -5.04 -27.80
C THR A 309 12.53 -5.41 -27.78
N THR A 310 13.09 -5.61 -28.97
CA THR A 310 14.47 -6.03 -29.23
C THR A 310 14.98 -5.25 -30.45
N ARG A 311 16.30 -5.29 -30.70
CA ARG A 311 16.92 -4.61 -31.86
C ARG A 311 16.71 -3.09 -31.86
N ARG A 312 16.85 -2.46 -30.69
CA ARG A 312 16.73 -1.00 -30.50
C ARG A 312 18.08 -0.35 -30.23
N ILE A 313 18.12 0.95 -30.51
CA ILE A 313 19.33 1.79 -30.43
C ILE A 313 19.68 2.11 -28.96
N ASP A 314 18.67 2.24 -28.09
CA ASP A 314 18.86 2.60 -26.69
C ASP A 314 17.81 1.95 -25.76
N PHE A 315 18.17 1.80 -24.48
CA PHE A 315 17.33 1.16 -23.48
C PHE A 315 16.10 1.97 -23.05
N ALA A 316 16.09 3.30 -23.18
CA ALA A 316 14.93 4.12 -22.82
C ALA A 316 13.82 4.01 -23.87
N THR A 317 14.18 4.00 -25.16
CA THR A 317 13.27 3.67 -26.25
C THR A 317 12.77 2.24 -26.14
N ALA A 318 13.66 1.29 -25.82
CA ALA A 318 13.23 -0.08 -25.55
C ALA A 318 12.19 -0.15 -24.40
N ARG A 319 12.45 0.57 -23.30
CA ARG A 319 11.56 0.65 -22.13
C ARG A 319 10.17 1.19 -22.50
N ARG A 320 10.09 2.31 -23.23
CA ARG A 320 8.80 2.93 -23.62
C ARG A 320 7.97 2.01 -24.51
N GLU A 321 8.58 1.43 -25.55
CA GLU A 321 7.88 0.54 -26.47
C GLU A 321 7.36 -0.75 -25.79
N ALA A 322 8.16 -1.37 -24.92
CA ALA A 322 7.74 -2.59 -24.22
C ALA A 322 6.49 -2.34 -23.34
N LEU A 323 6.45 -1.20 -22.64
CA LEU A 323 5.27 -0.76 -21.90
C LEU A 323 4.07 -0.51 -22.83
N GLN A 324 4.29 0.11 -24.00
CA GLN A 324 3.23 0.38 -24.98
C GLN A 324 2.65 -0.90 -25.60
N GLU A 325 3.46 -1.88 -26.01
CA GLU A 325 2.95 -3.18 -26.50
C GLU A 325 2.16 -3.89 -25.38
N CYS A 326 2.65 -3.87 -24.15
CA CYS A 326 1.97 -4.47 -23.01
C CYS A 326 0.62 -3.79 -22.74
N LYS A 327 0.58 -2.45 -22.65
CA LYS A 327 -0.65 -1.67 -22.44
C LYS A 327 -1.67 -1.93 -23.55
N ALA A 328 -1.24 -1.88 -24.80
CA ALA A 328 -2.10 -2.20 -25.95
C ALA A 328 -2.55 -3.67 -25.98
N ALA A 329 -1.82 -4.61 -25.37
CA ALA A 329 -2.26 -6.00 -25.21
C ALA A 329 -3.33 -6.15 -24.11
N VAL A 330 -3.21 -5.39 -23.01
CA VAL A 330 -4.24 -5.33 -21.95
C VAL A 330 -5.52 -4.67 -22.47
N GLU A 331 -5.42 -3.50 -23.12
CA GLU A 331 -6.58 -2.70 -23.57
C GLU A 331 -7.44 -3.42 -24.63
N ARG A 332 -6.86 -4.33 -25.43
CA ARG A 332 -7.61 -5.15 -26.40
C ARG A 332 -8.50 -6.22 -25.77
N GLU A 333 -8.16 -6.68 -24.56
CA GLU A 333 -8.68 -7.93 -23.98
C GLU A 333 -9.35 -7.71 -22.61
N VAL A 334 -8.98 -6.64 -21.89
CA VAL A 334 -9.54 -6.26 -20.58
C VAL A 334 -10.41 -5.01 -20.74
N ARG A 335 -11.72 -5.21 -20.91
CA ARG A 335 -12.72 -4.13 -21.14
C ARG A 335 -12.70 -3.00 -20.10
N ILE A 336 -12.36 -3.32 -18.85
CA ILE A 336 -12.23 -2.36 -17.74
C ILE A 336 -10.99 -2.76 -16.94
N PRO A 337 -9.81 -2.17 -17.25
CA PRO A 337 -8.59 -2.41 -16.48
C PRO A 337 -8.73 -1.96 -15.02
N ARG A 338 -8.10 -2.70 -14.11
CA ARG A 338 -8.01 -2.38 -12.68
C ARG A 338 -6.60 -1.92 -12.31
N GLU A 339 -6.44 -1.43 -11.09
CA GLU A 339 -5.15 -1.00 -10.52
C GLU A 339 -4.01 -2.04 -10.71
N PHE A 340 -4.30 -3.33 -10.56
CA PHE A 340 -3.33 -4.41 -10.74
C PHE A 340 -3.16 -4.88 -12.21
N ASP A 341 -3.96 -4.38 -13.15
CA ASP A 341 -3.86 -4.73 -14.57
C ASP A 341 -2.79 -3.88 -15.31
N HIS A 342 -2.18 -2.89 -14.65
CA HIS A 342 -1.11 -2.06 -15.21
C HIS A 342 0.16 -2.87 -15.54
N CYS A 343 0.79 -2.52 -16.66
CA CYS A 343 2.06 -3.09 -17.10
C CYS A 343 3.25 -2.40 -16.44
N MET A 344 4.24 -3.18 -15.98
CA MET A 344 5.50 -2.66 -15.41
C MET A 344 6.71 -3.39 -16.01
N ILE A 345 7.86 -2.69 -16.05
CA ILE A 345 9.10 -3.22 -16.63
C ILE A 345 9.69 -4.34 -15.76
N TYR A 346 9.75 -5.55 -16.30
CA TYR A 346 10.39 -6.72 -15.71
C TYR A 346 11.91 -6.68 -15.90
N ALA A 347 12.37 -6.45 -17.14
CA ALA A 347 13.79 -6.45 -17.48
C ALA A 347 14.14 -5.36 -18.49
N VAL A 348 15.40 -4.94 -18.45
CA VAL A 348 16.06 -4.05 -19.42
C VAL A 348 17.42 -4.66 -19.73
N GLY A 349 17.72 -4.90 -21.01
CA GLY A 349 18.84 -5.75 -21.39
C GLY A 349 18.67 -7.16 -20.80
N ASN A 350 19.71 -7.67 -20.16
CA ASN A 350 19.67 -8.95 -19.43
C ASN A 350 19.39 -8.76 -17.92
N ASP A 351 19.20 -7.54 -17.43
CA ASP A 351 18.98 -7.27 -16.01
C ASP A 351 17.49 -7.25 -15.67
N VAL A 352 17.09 -8.04 -14.66
CA VAL A 352 15.74 -8.00 -14.07
C VAL A 352 15.67 -6.85 -13.07
N VAL A 353 15.27 -5.68 -13.56
CA VAL A 353 15.18 -4.41 -12.81
C VAL A 353 13.91 -4.28 -11.95
N TRP A 354 13.27 -5.39 -11.61
CA TRP A 354 11.81 -5.43 -11.44
C TRP A 354 11.27 -4.85 -10.12
N SER A 355 10.16 -4.12 -10.24
CA SER A 355 9.52 -3.34 -9.17
C SER A 355 8.23 -3.95 -8.58
N PHE A 356 7.86 -5.20 -8.91
CA PHE A 356 6.82 -5.93 -8.16
C PHE A 356 7.44 -6.75 -7.02
N ARG A 357 6.75 -6.85 -5.87
CA ARG A 357 7.07 -7.88 -4.86
C ARG A 357 6.87 -9.27 -5.50
N PRO A 358 7.84 -10.20 -5.38
CA PRO A 358 7.66 -11.57 -5.88
C PRO A 358 6.38 -12.21 -5.34
N PRO A 359 5.63 -12.98 -6.16
CA PRO A 359 4.39 -13.60 -5.73
C PRO A 359 4.65 -14.58 -4.56
N VAL A 360 3.88 -14.46 -3.48
CA VAL A 360 4.06 -15.30 -2.29
C VAL A 360 3.39 -16.65 -2.51
N MET A 361 4.18 -17.62 -2.96
CA MET A 361 3.73 -18.98 -3.27
C MET A 361 3.70 -19.88 -2.02
N PRO A 362 2.82 -20.91 -1.98
CA PRO A 362 3.05 -22.08 -1.13
C PRO A 362 4.28 -22.88 -1.62
N PRO A 363 4.90 -23.72 -0.77
CA PRO A 363 5.94 -24.64 -1.23
C PRO A 363 5.35 -25.66 -2.23
N PRO A 364 6.12 -26.10 -3.26
CA PRO A 364 5.71 -27.19 -4.14
C PRO A 364 5.85 -28.56 -3.43
N PRO A 365 5.07 -29.59 -3.83
CA PRO A 365 4.05 -29.58 -4.88
C PRO A 365 2.80 -28.77 -4.49
N TYR A 366 2.05 -28.28 -5.46
CA TYR A 366 0.93 -27.34 -5.23
C TYR A 366 -0.45 -28.00 -5.04
N VAL A 367 -0.53 -29.33 -5.22
CA VAL A 367 -1.75 -30.14 -5.10
C VAL A 367 -1.41 -31.46 -4.42
N PRO A 368 -2.36 -32.14 -3.74
CA PRO A 368 -2.11 -33.44 -3.13
C PRO A 368 -1.75 -34.50 -4.19
N ALA A 369 -0.93 -35.48 -3.80
CA ALA A 369 -0.48 -36.54 -4.71
C ALA A 369 -1.58 -37.55 -5.05
N ALA A 370 -2.48 -37.84 -4.09
CA ALA A 370 -3.69 -38.63 -4.33
C ALA A 370 -4.93 -37.73 -4.44
N LYS A 371 -5.91 -38.16 -5.24
CA LYS A 371 -7.22 -37.49 -5.31
C LYS A 371 -8.06 -37.88 -4.09
N LEU A 372 -8.97 -36.98 -3.69
CA LEU A 372 -9.97 -37.30 -2.68
C LEU A 372 -10.74 -38.58 -3.05
N SER A 373 -10.92 -39.46 -2.07
CA SER A 373 -11.74 -40.67 -2.17
C SER A 373 -12.89 -40.58 -1.16
N PRO A 374 -14.17 -40.70 -1.59
CA PRO A 374 -14.60 -40.65 -2.99
C PRO A 374 -14.30 -39.27 -3.63
N PRO A 375 -14.21 -39.18 -4.98
CA PRO A 375 -14.03 -37.90 -5.67
C PRO A 375 -15.19 -36.93 -5.38
N VAL A 376 -14.85 -35.65 -5.18
CA VAL A 376 -15.81 -34.59 -4.85
C VAL A 376 -15.91 -33.64 -6.04
N LYS A 377 -17.06 -33.66 -6.73
CA LYS A 377 -17.34 -32.70 -7.80
C LYS A 377 -17.54 -31.29 -7.22
N LEU A 378 -17.03 -30.28 -7.92
CA LEU A 378 -17.21 -28.87 -7.58
C LEU A 378 -18.66 -28.45 -7.80
N ASP A 379 -19.33 -28.10 -6.70
CA ASP A 379 -20.56 -27.31 -6.71
C ASP A 379 -20.20 -25.83 -6.41
N PRO A 380 -20.38 -24.90 -7.37
CA PRO A 380 -20.13 -23.47 -7.18
C PRO A 380 -20.79 -22.86 -5.95
N ALA A 381 -21.99 -23.32 -5.57
CA ALA A 381 -22.75 -22.79 -4.43
C ALA A 381 -22.15 -23.15 -3.06
N THR A 382 -21.20 -24.10 -3.03
CA THR A 382 -20.57 -24.61 -1.79
C THR A 382 -19.12 -24.16 -1.60
N VAL A 383 -18.57 -23.36 -2.53
CA VAL A 383 -17.18 -22.88 -2.47
C VAL A 383 -16.98 -22.04 -1.20
N PRO A 384 -16.05 -22.41 -0.29
CA PRO A 384 -15.82 -21.66 0.94
C PRO A 384 -15.07 -20.35 0.67
N LEU A 385 -15.16 -19.42 1.62
CA LEU A 385 -14.41 -18.13 1.66
C LEU A 385 -14.72 -17.12 0.55
N VAL A 386 -15.72 -17.36 -0.30
CA VAL A 386 -16.16 -16.41 -1.34
C VAL A 386 -17.51 -15.76 -0.98
N ALA A 387 -17.80 -14.59 -1.56
CA ALA A 387 -19.06 -13.88 -1.37
C ALA A 387 -20.15 -14.36 -2.35
N ALA A 388 -21.43 -14.05 -2.07
CA ALA A 388 -22.57 -14.54 -2.85
C ALA A 388 -22.39 -14.44 -4.39
N ALA A 389 -22.08 -13.23 -4.89
CA ALA A 389 -21.88 -12.96 -6.32
C ALA A 389 -20.66 -13.68 -6.97
N ALA A 390 -19.77 -14.27 -6.17
CA ALA A 390 -18.68 -15.10 -6.66
C ALA A 390 -19.15 -16.52 -7.03
N HIS A 391 -20.15 -17.07 -6.33
CA HIS A 391 -20.74 -18.37 -6.70
C HIS A 391 -21.32 -18.31 -8.12
N ASP A 392 -22.06 -17.24 -8.44
CA ASP A 392 -22.59 -16.97 -9.78
C ASP A 392 -21.46 -16.80 -10.81
N ASN A 393 -20.38 -16.11 -10.46
CA ASN A 393 -19.22 -15.95 -11.35
C ASN A 393 -18.57 -17.31 -11.68
N ILE A 394 -18.40 -18.17 -10.68
CA ILE A 394 -17.83 -19.52 -10.81
C ILE A 394 -18.79 -20.42 -11.63
N ALA A 395 -20.09 -20.38 -11.36
CA ALA A 395 -21.09 -21.14 -12.10
C ALA A 395 -21.17 -20.73 -13.58
N GLU A 396 -21.11 -19.43 -13.88
CA GLU A 396 -21.25 -18.92 -15.24
C GLU A 396 -19.95 -19.04 -16.05
N HIS A 397 -18.79 -18.76 -15.46
CA HIS A 397 -17.53 -18.62 -16.21
C HIS A 397 -16.55 -19.78 -15.97
N TYR A 398 -16.34 -20.19 -14.72
CA TYR A 398 -15.39 -21.28 -14.42
C TYR A 398 -15.95 -22.64 -14.86
N MET A 399 -17.20 -22.96 -14.50
CA MET A 399 -17.78 -24.27 -14.84
C MET A 399 -17.96 -24.46 -16.34
N LYS A 400 -18.33 -23.39 -17.07
CA LYS A 400 -18.53 -23.43 -18.54
C LYS A 400 -17.24 -23.30 -19.36
N SER A 401 -16.08 -23.08 -18.73
CA SER A 401 -14.80 -23.03 -19.44
C SER A 401 -14.48 -24.36 -20.13
N THR A 402 -14.10 -24.28 -21.41
CA THR A 402 -13.53 -25.38 -22.19
C THR A 402 -12.00 -25.45 -22.10
N ARG A 403 -11.34 -24.43 -21.52
CA ARG A 403 -9.91 -24.43 -21.24
C ARG A 403 -9.60 -25.05 -19.87
N PRO A 404 -8.43 -25.70 -19.71
CA PRO A 404 -7.93 -26.17 -18.42
C PRO A 404 -7.90 -25.07 -17.36
N ARG A 405 -8.21 -25.44 -16.12
CA ARG A 405 -8.51 -24.48 -15.04
C ARG A 405 -8.21 -25.05 -13.65
N ALA A 406 -7.86 -24.13 -12.75
CA ALA A 406 -7.77 -24.39 -11.33
C ALA A 406 -8.35 -23.20 -10.56
N LEU A 407 -9.24 -23.48 -9.61
CA LEU A 407 -9.82 -22.50 -8.71
C LEU A 407 -8.92 -22.39 -7.48
N VAL A 408 -8.29 -21.23 -7.33
CA VAL A 408 -7.44 -20.88 -6.20
C VAL A 408 -8.23 -19.98 -5.25
N LEU A 409 -8.12 -20.21 -3.95
CA LEU A 409 -8.72 -19.39 -2.89
C LEU A 409 -7.62 -18.66 -2.11
N GLY A 410 -7.92 -17.44 -1.66
CA GLY A 410 -7.09 -16.61 -0.79
C GLY A 410 -7.97 -15.85 0.21
N ARG A 411 -7.36 -15.16 1.18
CA ARG A 411 -8.10 -14.37 2.18
C ARG A 411 -8.96 -13.29 1.54
N GLY A 412 -10.27 -13.53 1.43
CA GLY A 412 -11.23 -12.63 0.77
C GLY A 412 -11.00 -12.45 -0.73
N HIS A 413 -10.36 -13.42 -1.41
CA HIS A 413 -10.10 -13.40 -2.85
C HIS A 413 -10.24 -14.82 -3.41
N PHE A 414 -10.64 -14.93 -4.67
CA PHE A 414 -10.55 -16.18 -5.41
C PHE A 414 -9.96 -15.87 -6.78
N GLU A 415 -9.13 -16.77 -7.29
CA GLU A 415 -8.49 -16.61 -8.58
C GLU A 415 -8.68 -17.85 -9.45
N TRP A 416 -9.02 -17.61 -10.71
CA TRP A 416 -9.14 -18.64 -11.72
C TRP A 416 -8.77 -18.15 -13.13
N SER A 417 -8.62 -16.83 -13.31
CA SER A 417 -8.79 -16.13 -14.58
C SER A 417 -7.49 -16.05 -15.39
N SER A 418 -7.02 -17.21 -15.85
CA SER A 418 -5.76 -17.38 -16.57
C SER A 418 -5.95 -18.23 -17.84
N PRO A 419 -5.82 -17.67 -19.07
CA PRO A 419 -5.87 -18.47 -20.30
C PRO A 419 -4.64 -19.36 -20.39
N SER A 420 -4.83 -20.65 -20.09
CA SER A 420 -3.78 -21.64 -19.83
C SER A 420 -4.04 -22.92 -20.63
N ASP A 421 -3.00 -23.59 -21.11
CA ASP A 421 -3.14 -24.80 -21.96
C ASP A 421 -3.06 -26.12 -21.16
N THR A 422 -2.63 -26.04 -19.89
CA THR A 422 -2.55 -27.18 -18.99
C THR A 422 -3.11 -26.82 -17.61
N ALA A 423 -3.58 -27.81 -16.87
CA ALA A 423 -3.97 -27.62 -15.48
C ALA A 423 -2.78 -27.16 -14.61
N THR A 424 -1.56 -27.60 -14.92
CA THR A 424 -0.32 -27.18 -14.24
C THR A 424 -0.04 -25.68 -14.42
N ASP A 425 -0.20 -25.15 -15.63
CA ASP A 425 -0.08 -23.71 -15.93
C ASP A 425 -1.16 -22.91 -15.18
N ALA A 426 -2.42 -23.38 -15.21
CA ALA A 426 -3.52 -22.76 -14.49
C ALA A 426 -3.27 -22.72 -12.96
N ILE A 427 -2.82 -23.83 -12.36
CA ILE A 427 -2.43 -23.90 -10.94
C ILE A 427 -1.32 -22.89 -10.64
N ARG A 428 -0.21 -22.95 -11.40
CA ARG A 428 0.96 -22.07 -11.22
C ARG A 428 0.56 -20.60 -11.27
N ARG A 429 -0.20 -20.20 -12.30
CA ARG A 429 -0.54 -18.79 -12.55
C ARG A 429 -1.57 -18.25 -11.58
N ASN A 430 -2.61 -19.02 -11.26
CA ASN A 430 -3.64 -18.55 -10.33
C ASN A 430 -3.08 -18.46 -8.89
N LEU A 431 -2.13 -19.32 -8.51
CA LEU A 431 -1.34 -19.16 -7.29
C LEU A 431 -0.42 -17.93 -7.35
N GLN A 432 0.29 -17.69 -8.46
CA GLN A 432 1.14 -16.50 -8.61
C GLN A 432 0.33 -15.20 -8.49
N ILE A 433 -0.79 -15.10 -9.21
CA ILE A 433 -1.71 -13.95 -9.18
C ILE A 433 -2.25 -13.72 -7.77
N CYS A 434 -2.82 -14.75 -7.14
CA CYS A 434 -3.38 -14.65 -5.80
C CYS A 434 -2.30 -14.32 -4.76
N GLY A 435 -1.15 -14.99 -4.79
CA GLY A 435 -0.02 -14.74 -3.89
C GLY A 435 0.60 -13.35 -4.04
N HIS A 436 0.49 -12.73 -5.22
CA HIS A 436 0.87 -11.34 -5.44
C HIS A 436 -0.20 -10.37 -4.89
N ILE A 437 -1.46 -10.52 -5.28
CA ILE A 437 -2.57 -9.63 -4.88
C ILE A 437 -2.88 -9.69 -3.37
N ARG A 438 -2.58 -10.83 -2.71
CA ARG A 438 -2.81 -11.02 -1.27
C ARG A 438 -1.55 -10.93 -0.41
N GLY A 439 -0.36 -10.97 -1.01
CA GLY A 439 0.93 -10.94 -0.28
C GLY A 439 1.14 -12.14 0.67
N ARG A 440 0.37 -13.21 0.51
CA ARG A 440 0.34 -14.42 1.36
C ARG A 440 0.06 -15.65 0.49
N PRO A 441 0.51 -16.86 0.89
CA PRO A 441 0.20 -18.09 0.15
C PRO A 441 -1.31 -18.30 -0.04
N CYS A 442 -1.68 -18.72 -1.24
CA CYS A 442 -3.06 -19.11 -1.57
C CYS A 442 -3.18 -20.64 -1.73
N LEU A 443 -4.42 -21.13 -1.68
CA LEU A 443 -4.79 -22.55 -1.70
C LEU A 443 -5.36 -22.95 -3.07
N VAL A 444 -4.88 -24.05 -3.67
CA VAL A 444 -5.60 -24.67 -4.79
C VAL A 444 -6.80 -25.45 -4.23
N TYR A 445 -8.01 -25.03 -4.55
CA TYR A 445 -9.24 -25.62 -4.02
C TYR A 445 -9.83 -26.69 -4.94
N ALA A 446 -9.86 -26.41 -6.25
CA ALA A 446 -10.36 -27.32 -7.27
C ALA A 446 -9.51 -27.26 -8.55
N VAL A 447 -9.50 -28.36 -9.30
CA VAL A 447 -8.84 -28.49 -10.61
C VAL A 447 -9.83 -29.14 -11.56
N GLU A 448 -10.03 -28.54 -12.74
CA GLU A 448 -11.18 -28.80 -13.59
C GLU A 448 -12.50 -28.76 -12.80
N ASP A 449 -13.32 -29.82 -12.82
CA ASP A 449 -14.57 -29.91 -12.06
C ASP A 449 -14.44 -30.67 -10.72
N GLN A 450 -13.23 -30.94 -10.23
CA GLN A 450 -12.98 -31.72 -9.01
C GLN A 450 -12.40 -30.86 -7.89
N VAL A 451 -13.01 -30.90 -6.70
CA VAL A 451 -12.46 -30.36 -5.46
C VAL A 451 -11.33 -31.28 -5.01
N ILE A 452 -10.17 -30.70 -4.65
CA ILE A 452 -8.97 -31.46 -4.26
C ILE A 452 -8.65 -31.40 -2.76
N VAL A 453 -9.35 -30.57 -1.98
CA VAL A 453 -9.14 -30.42 -0.52
C VAL A 453 -10.41 -30.70 0.28
N ARG A 454 -10.24 -31.13 1.54
CA ARG A 454 -11.35 -31.43 2.44
C ARG A 454 -11.88 -30.15 3.11
N VAL A 455 -13.15 -29.83 2.87
CA VAL A 455 -13.86 -28.72 3.52
C VAL A 455 -14.53 -29.24 4.80
N PRO A 456 -14.35 -28.56 5.96
CA PRO A 456 -15.04 -28.93 7.20
C PRO A 456 -16.57 -28.78 7.08
N ARG A 457 -17.30 -29.70 7.70
CA ARG A 457 -18.78 -29.71 7.81
C ARG A 457 -19.27 -29.43 9.23
N THR A 458 -18.41 -29.59 10.25
CA THR A 458 -18.72 -29.34 11.66
C THR A 458 -18.43 -27.91 12.10
N HIS A 459 -17.61 -27.19 11.33
CA HIS A 459 -17.18 -25.82 11.59
C HIS A 459 -17.32 -24.97 10.32
N ARG A 460 -17.43 -23.64 10.46
CA ARG A 460 -17.38 -22.71 9.33
C ARG A 460 -15.92 -22.37 9.01
N ALA A 461 -15.48 -22.58 7.78
CA ALA A 461 -14.23 -22.03 7.28
C ALA A 461 -14.32 -20.49 7.23
N VAL A 462 -13.31 -19.80 7.79
CA VAL A 462 -13.27 -18.32 7.86
C VAL A 462 -12.04 -17.71 7.19
N ASP A 463 -10.94 -18.45 7.06
CA ASP A 463 -9.77 -18.07 6.28
C ASP A 463 -8.96 -19.33 5.88
N ILE A 464 -7.83 -19.16 5.19
CA ILE A 464 -6.87 -20.22 4.86
C ILE A 464 -5.74 -20.26 5.88
N VAL A 465 -5.30 -21.48 6.23
CA VAL A 465 -4.10 -21.71 7.03
C VAL A 465 -2.84 -21.35 6.24
N THR A 466 -1.98 -20.49 6.77
CA THR A 466 -0.59 -20.40 6.31
C THR A 466 0.41 -20.57 7.47
N PRO A 467 1.68 -20.95 7.20
CA PRO A 467 2.71 -21.00 8.24
C PRO A 467 2.98 -19.64 8.92
N GLN A 468 2.46 -18.53 8.39
CA GLN A 468 2.59 -17.18 8.94
C GLN A 468 1.55 -16.89 10.04
N ASP A 469 0.44 -17.64 10.09
CA ASP A 469 -0.52 -17.55 11.20
C ASP A 469 -0.04 -18.30 12.45
N PHE A 470 1.06 -19.06 12.34
CA PHE A 470 1.45 -20.05 13.34
C PHE A 470 2.79 -19.82 14.03
N ILE A 471 2.70 -20.05 15.34
CA ILE A 471 3.40 -19.25 16.33
C ILE A 471 3.79 -20.10 17.54
N HIS A 472 4.82 -19.65 18.24
CA HIS A 472 5.89 -20.43 18.88
C HIS A 472 6.49 -21.68 18.16
N LEU A 473 5.84 -22.29 17.15
CA LEU A 473 6.19 -23.54 16.43
C LEU A 473 7.65 -24.02 16.46
N ASP A 474 7.90 -25.20 17.02
CA ASP A 474 9.18 -25.91 16.87
C ASP A 474 9.44 -26.38 15.42
N SER A 475 10.55 -27.08 15.18
CA SER A 475 10.92 -27.57 13.85
C SER A 475 10.00 -28.68 13.31
N ALA A 476 9.49 -29.57 14.16
CA ALA A 476 8.57 -30.63 13.77
C ALA A 476 7.16 -30.07 13.52
N GLN A 477 6.70 -29.17 14.40
CA GLN A 477 5.44 -28.45 14.22
C GLN A 477 5.45 -27.60 12.93
N ARG A 478 6.57 -26.96 12.59
CA ARG A 478 6.74 -26.25 11.31
C ARG A 478 6.67 -27.19 10.11
N ALA A 479 7.39 -28.30 10.12
CA ALA A 479 7.36 -29.28 9.03
C ALA A 479 5.96 -29.88 8.81
N ALA A 480 5.20 -30.11 9.89
CA ALA A 480 3.81 -30.56 9.83
C ALA A 480 2.87 -29.53 9.17
N ILE A 481 3.19 -28.23 9.29
CA ILE A 481 2.39 -27.10 8.79
C ILE A 481 2.85 -26.60 7.41
N GLU A 482 4.09 -26.87 7.00
CA GLU A 482 4.65 -26.50 5.69
C GLU A 482 3.82 -27.04 4.52
N HIS A 483 3.38 -28.30 4.61
CA HIS A 483 2.59 -29.00 3.60
C HIS A 483 1.09 -29.05 3.94
N TYR A 484 0.60 -28.16 4.82
CA TYR A 484 -0.78 -28.19 5.32
C TYR A 484 -1.84 -27.80 4.28
N LEU A 485 -1.43 -27.03 3.26
CA LEU A 485 -2.27 -26.59 2.13
C LEU A 485 -2.55 -27.70 1.11
N ILE A 486 -1.77 -28.78 1.08
CA ILE A 486 -1.80 -29.80 0.02
C ILE A 486 -2.21 -31.18 0.56
N ALA A 487 -3.07 -31.16 1.57
CA ALA A 487 -3.57 -32.30 2.31
C ALA A 487 -4.71 -33.05 1.59
N ASP A 488 -4.58 -34.37 1.48
CA ASP A 488 -5.62 -35.31 1.05
C ASP A 488 -6.30 -36.06 2.22
N ASP A 489 -5.79 -35.90 3.44
CA ASP A 489 -6.24 -36.51 4.70
C ASP A 489 -7.12 -35.56 5.53
N TRP A 490 -7.75 -36.07 6.60
CA TRP A 490 -8.25 -35.19 7.65
C TRP A 490 -7.13 -34.85 8.62
N ARG A 491 -6.96 -33.55 8.85
CA ARG A 491 -6.00 -32.94 9.78
C ARG A 491 -6.64 -31.76 10.48
N ALA A 492 -6.21 -31.48 11.70
CA ALA A 492 -6.72 -30.36 12.49
C ALA A 492 -5.63 -29.81 13.42
N ILE A 493 -5.81 -28.54 13.80
CA ILE A 493 -4.95 -27.86 14.78
C ILE A 493 -5.83 -27.31 15.88
N ALA A 494 -5.48 -27.67 17.11
CA ALA A 494 -6.02 -27.06 18.32
C ALA A 494 -4.94 -26.24 19.03
N MET A 495 -5.33 -25.09 19.55
CA MET A 495 -4.46 -24.17 20.29
C MET A 495 -5.05 -23.90 21.66
N ALA A 496 -4.18 -23.83 22.65
CA ALA A 496 -4.51 -23.51 24.03
C ALA A 496 -4.31 -22.04 24.35
N SER A 497 -5.00 -21.56 25.39
CA SER A 497 -4.84 -20.21 25.95
C SER A 497 -3.44 -19.90 26.47
N ASN A 498 -2.63 -20.93 26.77
CA ASN A 498 -1.22 -20.83 27.16
C ASN A 498 -0.24 -21.17 26.02
N GLY A 499 -0.67 -21.08 24.75
CA GLY A 499 0.21 -21.17 23.57
C GLY A 499 0.65 -22.58 23.15
N HIS A 500 0.25 -23.63 23.87
CA HIS A 500 0.46 -25.01 23.42
C HIS A 500 -0.44 -25.34 22.22
N ILE A 501 0.11 -26.07 21.24
CA ILE A 501 -0.56 -26.39 19.97
C ILE A 501 -0.51 -27.90 19.74
N GLY A 502 -1.69 -28.51 19.63
CA GLY A 502 -1.86 -29.89 19.17
C GLY A 502 -2.13 -29.92 17.67
N ILE A 503 -1.26 -30.60 16.92
CA ILE A 503 -1.35 -30.76 15.46
C ILE A 503 -1.54 -32.25 15.18
N VAL A 504 -2.58 -32.62 14.42
CA VAL A 504 -2.79 -34.02 14.01
C VAL A 504 -3.12 -34.12 12.52
N SER A 505 -2.70 -35.23 11.93
CA SER A 505 -2.86 -35.58 10.52
C SER A 505 -3.21 -37.06 10.35
N ALA A 506 -3.34 -37.51 9.09
CA ALA A 506 -3.63 -38.88 8.70
C ALA A 506 -4.91 -39.48 9.33
N ARG A 507 -5.94 -38.66 9.57
CA ARG A 507 -7.21 -39.13 10.15
C ARG A 507 -8.24 -39.48 9.08
N ALA A 508 -9.05 -40.48 9.38
CA ALA A 508 -10.10 -40.99 8.49
C ALA A 508 -11.36 -40.11 8.45
N SER A 509 -11.59 -39.28 9.47
CA SER A 509 -12.76 -38.40 9.56
C SER A 509 -12.44 -37.04 10.19
N GLU A 510 -13.28 -36.06 9.89
CA GLU A 510 -13.24 -34.71 10.46
C GLU A 510 -13.33 -34.74 12.00
N ALA A 511 -14.26 -35.53 12.54
CA ALA A 511 -14.46 -35.68 13.98
C ALA A 511 -13.24 -36.31 14.68
N ALA A 512 -12.56 -37.27 14.06
CA ALA A 512 -11.33 -37.85 14.60
C ALA A 512 -10.18 -36.83 14.59
N ALA A 513 -10.03 -36.02 13.55
CA ALA A 513 -9.05 -34.94 13.53
C ALA A 513 -9.33 -33.89 14.62
N VAL A 514 -10.58 -33.44 14.75
CA VAL A 514 -11.03 -32.48 15.78
C VAL A 514 -10.77 -33.01 17.20
N ALA A 515 -11.16 -34.26 17.48
CA ALA A 515 -10.99 -34.88 18.80
C ALA A 515 -9.50 -35.08 19.15
N ASP A 516 -8.72 -35.64 18.23
CA ASP A 516 -7.31 -35.94 18.47
C ASP A 516 -6.46 -34.66 18.57
N ALA A 517 -6.79 -33.59 17.84
CA ALA A 517 -6.13 -32.29 17.98
C ALA A 517 -6.32 -31.71 19.40
N LEU A 518 -7.55 -31.76 19.92
CA LEU A 518 -7.87 -31.31 21.27
C LEU A 518 -7.17 -32.17 22.33
N ALA A 519 -7.16 -33.50 22.15
CA ALA A 519 -6.49 -34.43 23.05
C ALA A 519 -4.97 -34.22 23.06
N GLU A 520 -4.34 -34.04 21.89
CA GLU A 520 -2.91 -33.77 21.75
C GLU A 520 -2.53 -32.42 22.38
N CYS A 521 -3.33 -31.38 22.12
CA CYS A 521 -3.16 -30.07 22.75
C CYS A 521 -3.20 -30.16 24.28
N ALA A 522 -4.15 -30.91 24.85
CA ALA A 522 -4.25 -31.13 26.29
C ALA A 522 -3.07 -31.98 26.82
N ARG A 523 -2.67 -33.04 26.10
CA ARG A 523 -1.52 -33.91 26.44
C ARG A 523 -0.21 -33.14 26.52
N LEU A 524 -0.05 -32.09 25.71
CA LEU A 524 1.11 -31.22 25.70
C LEU A 524 1.11 -30.16 26.84
N GLY A 525 0.07 -30.09 27.68
CA GLY A 525 -0.08 -29.10 28.75
C GLY A 525 -0.98 -27.92 28.41
N GLY A 526 -1.77 -28.02 27.34
CA GLY A 526 -2.66 -26.96 26.87
C GLY A 526 -3.87 -26.72 27.76
N ILE A 527 -4.05 -25.47 28.20
CA ILE A 527 -5.20 -25.01 28.99
C ILE A 527 -6.26 -24.40 28.06
N GLN A 528 -7.52 -24.84 28.17
CA GLN A 528 -8.64 -24.40 27.31
C GLN A 528 -8.35 -24.57 25.80
N CYS A 529 -7.85 -25.75 25.40
CA CYS A 529 -7.66 -26.11 24.00
C CYS A 529 -8.94 -25.89 23.16
N LYS A 530 -8.82 -25.22 22.03
CA LYS A 530 -9.88 -25.00 21.03
C LYS A 530 -9.35 -25.34 19.65
N VAL A 531 -10.16 -25.96 18.81
CA VAL A 531 -9.82 -26.14 17.39
C VAL A 531 -9.86 -24.78 16.70
N ILE A 532 -8.79 -24.48 15.96
CA ILE A 532 -8.63 -23.26 15.17
C ILE A 532 -8.47 -23.56 13.67
N SER A 533 -8.19 -24.81 13.30
CA SER A 533 -8.14 -25.26 11.91
C SER A 533 -8.63 -26.69 11.74
N VAL A 534 -9.31 -26.96 10.61
CA VAL A 534 -9.70 -28.28 10.12
C VAL A 534 -9.50 -28.31 8.61
N GLY A 535 -8.74 -29.29 8.09
CA GLY A 535 -8.22 -29.23 6.72
C GLY A 535 -7.34 -28.00 6.51
N PRO A 536 -7.13 -27.50 5.28
CA PRO A 536 -6.31 -26.31 5.03
C PRO A 536 -6.98 -24.98 5.44
N PHE A 537 -8.10 -25.03 6.19
CA PHE A 537 -8.91 -23.87 6.56
C PHE A 537 -8.70 -23.50 8.03
N LEU A 538 -8.63 -22.19 8.31
CA LEU A 538 -8.89 -21.64 9.63
C LEU A 538 -10.40 -21.63 9.86
N VAL A 539 -10.85 -22.00 11.05
CA VAL A 539 -12.27 -22.28 11.32
C VAL A 539 -12.82 -21.55 12.54
N ALA A 540 -14.13 -21.33 12.51
CA ALA A 540 -14.92 -20.90 13.66
C ALA A 540 -16.06 -21.91 13.91
N PRO A 541 -16.66 -21.95 15.12
CA PRO A 541 -17.97 -22.54 15.32
C PRO A 541 -18.98 -22.01 14.29
N GLN A 542 -19.96 -22.82 13.91
CA GLN A 542 -21.04 -22.41 13.00
C GLN A 542 -21.90 -21.31 13.64
#